data_AF-A0A7Z0PT15-F1
#
_entry.id   AF-A0A7Z0PT15-F1
#
_cell.length_a   1.000
_cell.length_b   1.000
_cell.length_c   1.000
_cell.angle_alpha   90.00
_cell.angle_beta   90.00
_cell.angle_gamma   90.00
#
_symmetry.space_group_name_H-M   'P 1'
#
loop_
_entity.id
_entity.type
_entity.pdbx_description
1 polymer ?
#
loop_
_entity_poly.entity_id
_entity_poly.type
_entity_poly.pdbx_seq_one_letter_code
_entity_poly.pdbx_strand_id
1 'polypeptide(L)'
;MDISKNSKAGPRKEEKPFLLYTALALTAVSVGWAGYSIAGITEGSVMGTVAMGLGMDAAWGVALLGLYRGVGGKKTHITLHVISWLLAAAAGVLMGWHAVEEWGGLAVAGGIIPLIAKGAWTLDLADRRARLEAAHAVRRAEDIVALAEADITVETAEADANHRRMLARIERDIELEIAEESRPERVRLARMSQRFRTEMEAYDMAEELRHRRALALPAGLSEPVGPDSGETGSALSSTALTAGDGQTGGQTRTDEPTSRFGFSAALRTDGGGQKPDSDRLRDVNAQRSATRADRIQWVRTQGQALSVPEVAKRFGVDERTARRYVADAQK
;
A
#
# COMPACT_ATOMS: atom_id res chain seq x y z
N MET A 1 16.62 -9.26 -23.26
CA MET A 1 15.29 -9.09 -23.89
C MET A 1 14.68 -7.80 -23.38
N ASP A 2 14.81 -6.74 -24.18
CA ASP A 2 14.45 -5.36 -23.84
C ASP A 2 12.99 -5.05 -24.13
N ILE A 3 12.17 -4.93 -23.09
CA ILE A 3 10.74 -4.55 -23.19
C ILE A 3 10.53 -3.06 -22.80
N SER A 4 11.61 -2.31 -22.52
CA SER A 4 11.54 -0.99 -21.87
C SER A 4 11.26 0.23 -22.78
N LYS A 5 10.99 0.07 -24.09
CA LYS A 5 10.97 1.23 -25.02
C LYS A 5 9.61 1.77 -25.49
N ASN A 6 8.47 1.25 -25.03
CA ASN A 6 7.17 1.62 -25.66
C ASN A 6 6.18 2.48 -24.87
N SER A 7 6.52 3.11 -23.73
CA SER A 7 5.53 3.91 -22.96
C SER A 7 5.61 5.43 -23.15
N LYS A 8 6.17 5.94 -24.25
CA LYS A 8 5.98 7.35 -24.65
C LYS A 8 4.71 7.48 -25.51
N ALA A 9 3.57 7.07 -24.96
CA ALA A 9 2.29 7.54 -25.47
C ALA A 9 2.22 9.03 -25.10
N GLY A 10 2.68 9.91 -25.99
CA GLY A 10 2.51 11.34 -25.82
C GLY A 10 1.04 11.67 -25.57
N PRO A 11 0.72 12.81 -24.93
CA PRO A 11 -0.65 13.23 -24.70
C PRO A 11 -1.38 13.16 -26.05
N ARG A 12 -2.37 12.27 -26.16
CA ARG A 12 -3.20 12.17 -27.36
C ARG A 12 -3.78 13.56 -27.53
N LYS A 13 -3.37 14.25 -28.60
CA LYS A 13 -3.87 15.58 -28.94
C LYS A 13 -5.39 15.50 -28.80
N GLU A 14 -5.98 16.39 -28.00
CA GLU A 14 -7.43 16.55 -27.94
C GLU A 14 -7.91 16.73 -29.38
N GLU A 15 -8.40 15.65 -29.99
CA GLU A 15 -9.01 15.71 -31.29
C GLU A 15 -10.21 16.62 -31.12
N LYS A 16 -10.12 17.80 -31.75
CA LYS A 16 -11.16 18.82 -31.72
C LYS A 16 -12.50 18.13 -31.97
N PRO A 17 -13.58 18.54 -31.28
CA PRO A 17 -14.87 17.89 -31.34
C PRO A 17 -15.58 18.19 -32.68
N PHE A 18 -14.95 17.82 -33.79
CA PHE A 18 -15.42 18.01 -35.16
C PHE A 18 -16.82 17.42 -35.34
N LEU A 19 -17.02 16.21 -34.81
CA LEU A 19 -18.31 15.52 -34.79
C LEU A 19 -19.41 16.33 -34.08
N LEU A 20 -19.07 16.98 -32.95
CA LEU A 20 -20.02 17.84 -32.24
C LEU A 20 -20.36 19.07 -33.06
N TYR A 21 -19.36 19.76 -33.65
CA TYR A 21 -19.62 20.93 -34.48
C TYR A 21 -20.44 20.58 -35.73
N THR A 22 -20.18 19.44 -36.36
CA THR A 22 -20.99 18.96 -37.49
C THR A 22 -22.40 18.61 -37.07
N ALA A 23 -22.58 17.98 -35.91
CA ALA A 23 -23.91 17.65 -35.38
C ALA A 23 -24.70 18.92 -35.01
N LEU A 24 -24.04 19.91 -34.41
CA LEU A 24 -24.64 21.20 -34.05
C LEU A 24 -25.01 22.01 -35.30
N ALA A 25 -24.15 22.01 -36.32
CA ALA A 25 -24.42 22.66 -37.60
C ALA A 25 -25.59 21.98 -38.34
N LEU A 26 -25.62 20.65 -38.42
CA LEU A 26 -26.75 19.92 -39.01
C LEU A 26 -28.05 20.18 -38.25
N THR A 27 -27.98 20.26 -36.92
CA THR A 27 -29.16 20.56 -36.10
C THR A 27 -29.65 21.98 -36.39
N ALA A 28 -28.78 22.99 -36.41
CA ALA A 28 -29.14 24.38 -36.73
C ALA A 28 -29.75 24.52 -38.14
N VAL A 29 -29.19 23.82 -39.13
CA VAL A 29 -29.74 23.78 -40.50
C VAL A 29 -31.09 23.08 -40.52
N SER A 30 -31.25 21.96 -39.80
CA SER A 30 -32.53 21.25 -39.68
C SER A 30 -33.60 22.10 -39.00
N VAL A 31 -33.25 22.86 -37.95
CA VAL A 31 -34.16 23.79 -37.25
C VAL A 31 -34.60 24.90 -38.20
N GLY A 32 -33.64 25.52 -38.89
CA GLY A 32 -33.92 26.59 -39.85
C GLY A 32 -34.81 26.10 -40.99
N TRP A 33 -34.56 24.89 -41.49
CA TRP A 33 -35.37 24.27 -42.54
C TRP A 33 -36.77 23.88 -42.04
N ALA A 34 -36.88 23.27 -40.86
CA ALA A 34 -38.16 22.93 -40.26
C ALA A 34 -39.02 24.17 -40.01
N GLY A 35 -38.42 25.25 -39.49
CA GLY A 35 -39.09 26.53 -39.29
C GLY A 35 -39.59 27.12 -40.61
N TYR A 36 -38.79 27.06 -41.68
CA TYR A 36 -39.19 27.52 -43.02
C TYR A 36 -40.34 26.69 -43.60
N SER A 37 -40.26 25.36 -43.52
CA SER A 37 -41.30 24.46 -44.05
C SER A 37 -42.63 24.59 -43.31
N ILE A 38 -42.63 24.73 -41.97
CA ILE A 38 -43.87 24.89 -41.22
C ILE A 38 -44.51 26.25 -41.50
N ALA A 39 -43.70 27.30 -41.72
CA ALA A 39 -44.18 28.63 -42.11
C ALA A 39 -44.95 28.64 -43.44
N GLY A 40 -44.68 27.70 -44.35
CA GLY A 40 -45.42 27.53 -45.59
C GLY A 40 -46.79 26.86 -45.45
N ILE A 41 -46.97 25.97 -44.46
CA ILE A 41 -48.18 25.14 -44.31
C ILE A 41 -49.27 25.84 -43.51
N THR A 42 -48.89 26.55 -42.45
CA THR A 42 -49.87 27.33 -41.69
C THR A 42 -49.89 28.74 -42.25
N GLU A 43 -51.02 29.16 -42.82
CA GLU A 43 -51.34 30.58 -43.06
C GLU A 43 -51.30 31.45 -41.77
N GLY A 44 -50.98 30.83 -40.62
CA GLY A 44 -50.73 31.50 -39.35
C GLY A 44 -49.41 32.27 -39.35
N SER A 45 -49.38 33.33 -38.53
CA SER A 45 -48.23 34.22 -38.38
C SER A 45 -46.91 33.45 -38.21
N VAL A 46 -45.84 33.91 -38.88
CA VAL A 46 -44.46 33.38 -38.82
C VAL A 46 -44.03 33.01 -37.38
N MET A 47 -44.47 33.78 -36.38
CA MET A 47 -44.22 33.50 -34.96
C MET A 47 -44.71 32.13 -34.46
N GLY A 48 -45.90 31.67 -34.87
CA GLY A 48 -46.47 30.39 -34.42
C GLY A 48 -45.69 29.19 -34.94
N THR A 49 -45.19 29.29 -36.17
CA THR A 49 -44.42 28.22 -36.83
C THR A 49 -43.02 28.08 -36.24
N VAL A 50 -42.35 29.20 -36.00
CA VAL A 50 -41.06 29.25 -35.31
C VAL A 50 -41.20 28.69 -33.89
N ALA A 51 -42.28 29.02 -33.18
CA ALA A 51 -42.53 28.49 -31.84
C ALA A 51 -42.74 26.97 -31.83
N MET A 52 -43.44 26.41 -32.81
CA MET A 52 -43.68 24.98 -32.92
C MET A 52 -42.40 24.21 -33.29
N GLY A 53 -41.60 24.73 -34.22
CA GLY A 53 -40.28 24.17 -34.55
C GLY A 53 -39.34 24.18 -33.35
N LEU A 54 -39.21 25.33 -32.67
CA LEU A 54 -38.42 25.44 -31.45
C LEU A 54 -38.93 24.53 -30.33
N GLY A 55 -40.25 24.34 -30.20
CA GLY A 55 -40.84 23.44 -29.22
C GLY A 55 -40.45 21.97 -29.46
N MET A 56 -40.46 21.53 -30.73
CA MET A 56 -40.05 20.18 -31.10
C MET A 56 -38.54 19.97 -30.85
N ASP A 57 -37.71 20.95 -31.21
CA ASP A 57 -36.26 20.89 -30.98
C ASP A 57 -35.90 20.97 -29.49
N ALA A 58 -36.63 21.77 -28.71
CA ALA A 58 -36.46 21.81 -27.26
C ALA A 58 -36.82 20.46 -26.61
N ALA A 59 -37.95 19.85 -27.01
CA ALA A 59 -38.34 18.52 -26.54
C ALA A 59 -37.30 17.45 -26.92
N TRP A 60 -36.78 17.53 -28.13
CA TRP A 60 -35.71 16.65 -28.61
C TRP A 60 -34.40 16.85 -27.84
N GLY A 61 -34.00 18.10 -27.64
CA GLY A 61 -32.81 18.48 -26.87
C GLY A 61 -32.89 18.01 -25.42
N VAL A 62 -34.06 18.11 -24.78
CA VAL A 62 -34.30 17.60 -23.43
C VAL A 62 -34.19 16.08 -23.38
N ALA A 63 -34.74 15.36 -24.37
CA ALA A 63 -34.60 13.90 -24.45
C ALA A 63 -33.13 13.46 -24.61
N LEU A 64 -32.35 14.17 -25.44
CA LEU A 64 -30.91 13.96 -25.58
C LEU A 64 -30.13 14.30 -24.33
N LEU A 65 -30.48 15.39 -23.65
CA LEU A 65 -29.85 15.79 -22.39
C LEU A 65 -30.11 14.74 -21.29
N GLY A 66 -31.31 14.16 -21.25
CA GLY A 66 -31.65 13.04 -20.36
C GLY A 66 -30.82 11.79 -20.66
N LEU A 67 -30.67 11.45 -21.95
CA LEU A 67 -29.78 10.36 -22.40
C LEU A 67 -28.30 10.63 -22.11
N TYR A 68 -27.87 11.89 -22.17
CA TYR A 68 -26.51 12.33 -21.91
C TYR A 68 -26.17 12.28 -20.42
N ARG A 69 -27.09 12.77 -19.57
CA ARG A 69 -26.95 12.76 -18.11
C ARG A 69 -27.17 11.38 -17.49
N GLY A 70 -27.61 10.39 -18.27
CA GLY A 70 -27.88 9.05 -17.75
C GLY A 70 -29.08 9.02 -16.80
N VAL A 71 -30.07 9.89 -17.01
CA VAL A 71 -31.20 10.01 -16.08
C VAL A 71 -32.13 8.81 -16.26
N GLY A 72 -32.14 7.94 -15.24
CA GLY A 72 -33.00 6.77 -15.18
C GLY A 72 -32.29 5.44 -15.44
N GLY A 73 -33.00 4.34 -15.19
CA GLY A 73 -32.45 2.99 -15.36
C GLY A 73 -32.36 2.56 -16.84
N LYS A 74 -31.89 1.33 -17.06
CA LYS A 74 -31.75 0.72 -18.40
C LYS A 74 -33.05 0.80 -19.23
N LYS A 75 -34.21 0.61 -18.60
CA LYS A 75 -35.53 0.72 -19.25
C LYS A 75 -35.81 2.13 -19.74
N THR A 76 -35.58 3.15 -18.91
CA THR A 76 -35.78 4.56 -19.25
C THR A 76 -34.89 4.98 -20.42
N HIS A 77 -33.64 4.50 -20.45
CA HIS A 77 -32.73 4.71 -21.57
C HIS A 77 -33.25 4.14 -22.89
N ILE A 78 -33.74 2.91 -22.86
CA ILE A 78 -34.33 2.26 -24.05
C ILE A 78 -35.54 3.07 -24.52
N THR A 79 -36.44 3.44 -23.61
CA THR A 79 -37.64 4.22 -23.92
C THR A 79 -37.29 5.57 -24.55
N LEU A 80 -36.36 6.33 -23.95
CA LEU A 80 -35.89 7.61 -24.50
C LEU A 80 -35.25 7.44 -25.88
N HIS A 81 -34.49 6.36 -26.08
CA HIS A 81 -33.86 6.10 -27.36
C HIS A 81 -34.89 5.81 -28.46
N VAL A 82 -35.90 4.98 -28.16
CA VAL A 82 -37.02 4.67 -29.08
C VAL A 82 -37.82 5.94 -29.39
N ILE A 83 -38.22 6.71 -28.37
CA ILE A 83 -38.96 7.97 -28.55
C ILE A 83 -38.18 8.92 -29.46
N SER A 84 -36.86 9.02 -29.26
CA SER A 84 -36.03 9.90 -30.07
C SER A 84 -35.88 9.47 -31.53
N TRP A 85 -35.97 8.17 -31.83
CA TRP A 85 -36.01 7.67 -33.20
C TRP A 85 -37.39 7.86 -33.84
N LEU A 86 -38.46 7.69 -33.07
CA LEU A 86 -39.82 7.98 -33.53
C LEU A 86 -40.01 9.46 -33.87
N LEU A 87 -39.48 10.36 -33.05
CA LEU A 87 -39.45 11.79 -33.36
C LEU A 87 -38.67 12.08 -34.65
N ALA A 88 -37.52 11.41 -34.86
CA ALA A 88 -36.72 11.57 -36.08
C ALA A 88 -37.49 11.15 -37.33
N ALA A 89 -38.18 10.01 -37.23
CA ALA A 89 -39.00 9.48 -38.30
C ALA A 89 -40.21 10.39 -38.58
N ALA A 90 -40.88 10.88 -37.53
CA ALA A 90 -42.00 11.82 -37.67
C ALA A 90 -41.57 13.12 -38.36
N ALA A 91 -40.44 13.70 -37.94
CA ALA A 91 -39.86 14.88 -38.58
C ALA A 91 -39.49 14.62 -40.05
N GLY A 92 -38.88 13.46 -40.34
CA GLY A 92 -38.53 13.05 -41.70
C GLY A 92 -39.75 12.86 -42.61
N VAL A 93 -40.82 12.24 -42.10
CA VAL A 93 -42.08 12.07 -42.84
C VAL A 93 -42.73 13.43 -43.11
N LEU A 94 -42.77 14.33 -42.12
CA LEU A 94 -43.35 15.66 -42.27
C LEU A 94 -42.57 16.50 -43.29
N MET A 95 -41.24 16.50 -43.22
CA MET A 95 -40.37 17.19 -44.18
C MET A 95 -40.49 16.59 -45.58
N GLY A 96 -40.54 15.25 -45.68
CA GLY A 96 -40.72 14.57 -46.95
C GLY A 96 -42.06 14.93 -47.60
N TRP A 97 -43.14 14.88 -46.82
CA TRP A 97 -44.48 15.25 -47.29
C TRP A 97 -44.53 16.67 -47.85
N HIS A 98 -44.04 17.65 -47.07
CA HIS A 98 -44.04 19.05 -47.49
C HIS A 98 -43.17 19.30 -48.73
N ALA A 99 -42.00 18.67 -48.78
CA ALA A 99 -41.12 18.81 -49.93
C ALA A 99 -41.66 18.13 -51.20
N VAL A 100 -42.54 17.12 -51.10
CA VAL A 100 -43.30 16.59 -52.27
C VAL A 100 -44.25 17.65 -52.81
N GLU A 101 -44.98 18.32 -51.92
CA GLU A 101 -45.98 19.32 -52.32
C GLU A 101 -45.35 20.53 -53.01
N GLU A 102 -44.17 20.96 -52.54
CA GLU A 102 -43.59 22.25 -52.96
C GLU A 102 -42.43 22.09 -53.98
N TRP A 103 -41.67 20.99 -53.95
CA TRP A 103 -40.45 20.82 -54.76
C TRP A 103 -40.39 19.50 -55.55
N GLY A 104 -41.42 18.66 -55.47
CA GLY A 104 -41.50 17.37 -56.18
C GLY A 104 -40.37 16.39 -55.80
N GLY A 105 -39.48 16.09 -56.76
CA GLY A 105 -38.44 15.05 -56.59
C GLY A 105 -37.38 15.33 -55.51
N LEU A 106 -37.23 16.59 -55.07
CA LEU A 106 -36.35 16.95 -53.94
C LEU A 106 -36.88 16.49 -52.57
N ALA A 107 -38.11 15.98 -52.52
CA ALA A 107 -38.75 15.48 -51.30
C ALA A 107 -37.96 14.44 -50.52
N VAL A 108 -37.27 13.57 -51.25
CA VAL A 108 -36.49 12.49 -50.65
C VAL A 108 -35.32 13.04 -49.84
N ALA A 109 -34.72 14.14 -50.27
CA ALA A 109 -33.61 14.77 -49.55
C ALA A 109 -34.08 15.40 -48.23
N GLY A 110 -35.23 16.08 -48.23
CA GLY A 110 -35.80 16.72 -47.04
C GLY A 110 -36.10 15.73 -45.90
N GLY A 111 -36.67 14.57 -46.23
CA GLY A 111 -37.01 13.55 -45.22
C GLY A 111 -35.81 12.76 -44.67
N ILE A 112 -34.69 12.71 -45.40
CA ILE A 112 -33.50 11.95 -45.00
C ILE A 112 -32.61 12.75 -44.04
N ILE A 113 -32.58 14.08 -44.12
CA ILE A 113 -31.71 14.94 -43.30
C ILE A 113 -31.89 14.70 -41.79
N PRO A 114 -33.11 14.63 -41.21
CA PRO A 114 -33.31 14.39 -39.78
C PRO A 114 -32.77 13.03 -39.33
N LEU A 115 -32.88 12.02 -40.19
CA LEU A 115 -32.39 10.67 -39.92
C LEU A 115 -30.85 10.61 -39.94
N ILE A 116 -30.21 11.29 -40.89
CA ILE A 116 -28.74 11.41 -40.93
C ILE A 116 -28.22 12.17 -39.70
N ALA A 117 -28.86 13.29 -39.35
CA ALA A 117 -28.51 14.06 -38.16
C ALA A 117 -28.64 13.21 -36.89
N LYS A 118 -29.70 12.42 -36.78
CA LYS A 118 -29.88 11.46 -35.68
C LYS A 118 -28.77 10.41 -35.64
N GLY A 119 -28.44 9.82 -36.80
CA GLY A 119 -27.37 8.84 -36.93
C GLY A 119 -26.01 9.38 -36.46
N ALA A 120 -25.63 10.58 -36.92
CA ALA A 120 -24.40 11.24 -36.51
C ALA A 120 -24.33 11.46 -34.98
N TRP A 121 -25.42 11.91 -34.36
CA TRP A 121 -25.50 12.06 -32.90
C TRP A 121 -25.37 10.72 -32.15
N THR A 122 -25.97 9.64 -32.66
CA THR A 122 -25.85 8.32 -32.03
C THR A 122 -24.42 7.77 -32.09
N LEU A 123 -23.70 8.02 -33.19
CA LEU A 123 -22.30 7.64 -33.34
C LEU A 123 -21.38 8.47 -32.44
N ASP A 124 -21.57 9.79 -32.35
CA ASP A 124 -20.81 10.65 -31.42
C ASP A 124 -21.03 10.22 -29.96
N LEU A 125 -22.28 9.93 -29.57
CA LEU A 125 -22.58 9.45 -28.22
C LEU A 125 -21.94 8.09 -27.92
N ALA A 126 -21.91 7.17 -28.90
CA ALA A 126 -21.27 5.88 -28.76
C ALA A 126 -19.75 6.01 -28.61
N ASP A 127 -19.11 6.85 -29.42
CA ASP A 127 -17.67 7.11 -29.34
C ASP A 127 -17.29 7.74 -27.98
N ARG A 128 -18.06 8.72 -27.51
CA ARG A 128 -17.86 9.31 -26.16
C ARG A 128 -17.98 8.29 -25.04
N ARG A 129 -18.98 7.40 -25.10
CA ARG A 129 -19.15 6.33 -24.11
C ARG A 129 -17.95 5.38 -24.13
N ALA A 130 -17.49 4.97 -25.32
CA ALA A 130 -16.30 4.14 -25.45
C ALA A 130 -15.05 4.82 -24.88
N ARG A 131 -14.86 6.12 -25.12
CA ARG A 131 -13.75 6.90 -24.54
C ARG A 131 -13.84 6.98 -23.01
N LEU A 132 -15.04 7.20 -22.46
CA LEU A 132 -15.26 7.24 -21.00
C LEU A 132 -15.00 5.87 -20.36
N GLU A 133 -15.51 4.79 -20.96
CA GLU A 133 -15.27 3.42 -20.48
C GLU A 133 -13.78 3.06 -20.52
N ALA A 134 -13.07 3.45 -21.58
CA ALA A 134 -11.63 3.29 -21.68
C ALA A 134 -10.90 4.09 -20.58
N ALA A 135 -11.30 5.34 -20.32
CA ALA A 135 -10.73 6.15 -19.25
C ALA A 135 -10.98 5.55 -17.86
N HIS A 136 -12.18 5.01 -17.62
CA HIS A 136 -12.50 4.29 -16.38
C HIS A 136 -11.73 2.97 -16.23
N ALA A 137 -11.45 2.27 -17.33
CA ALA A 137 -10.61 1.08 -17.32
C ALA A 137 -9.15 1.42 -16.96
N VAL A 138 -8.61 2.51 -17.51
CA VAL A 138 -7.26 3.00 -17.19
C VAL A 138 -7.18 3.40 -15.71
N ARG A 139 -8.13 4.19 -15.20
CA ARG A 139 -8.15 4.55 -13.76
C ARG A 139 -8.21 3.34 -12.85
N ARG A 140 -9.05 2.34 -13.18
CA ARG A 140 -9.10 1.08 -12.42
C ARG A 140 -7.77 0.33 -12.44
N ALA A 141 -7.05 0.36 -13.56
CA ALA A 141 -5.72 -0.25 -13.64
C ALA A 141 -4.70 0.52 -12.79
N GLU A 142 -4.74 1.86 -12.82
CA GLU A 142 -3.91 2.73 -11.97
C GLU A 142 -4.18 2.49 -10.48
N ASP A 143 -5.45 2.39 -10.07
CA ASP A 143 -5.83 2.10 -8.68
C ASP A 143 -5.28 0.74 -8.20
N ILE A 144 -5.32 -0.29 -9.06
CA ILE A 144 -4.78 -1.62 -8.75
C ILE A 144 -3.25 -1.56 -8.58
N VAL A 145 -2.56 -0.81 -9.45
CA VAL A 145 -1.10 -0.64 -9.36
C VAL A 145 -0.74 0.14 -8.08
N ALA A 146 -1.47 1.21 -7.77
CA ALA A 146 -1.25 1.99 -6.55
C ALA A 146 -1.48 1.16 -5.28
N LEU A 147 -2.49 0.29 -5.27
CA LEU A 147 -2.72 -0.64 -4.15
C LEU A 147 -1.56 -1.64 -4.01
N ALA A 148 -1.10 -2.22 -5.12
CA ALA A 148 0.01 -3.16 -5.11
C ALA A 148 1.32 -2.51 -4.65
N GLU A 149 1.56 -1.25 -5.01
CA GLU A 149 2.72 -0.48 -4.55
C GLU A 149 2.63 -0.18 -3.05
N ALA A 150 1.44 0.19 -2.55
CA ALA A 150 1.21 0.36 -1.12
C ALA A 150 1.49 -0.93 -0.33
N ASP A 151 1.02 -2.09 -0.81
CA ASP A 151 1.27 -3.38 -0.19
C ASP A 151 2.78 -3.70 -0.12
N ILE A 152 3.52 -3.43 -1.20
CA ILE A 152 4.98 -3.61 -1.23
C ILE A 152 5.65 -2.68 -0.20
N THR A 153 5.22 -1.42 -0.08
CA THR A 153 5.82 -0.50 0.91
C THR A 153 5.60 -0.99 2.34
N VAL A 154 4.42 -1.51 2.66
CA VAL A 154 4.12 -2.07 3.98
C VAL A 154 4.97 -3.31 4.24
N GLU A 155 5.05 -4.24 3.29
CA GLU A 155 5.86 -5.46 3.42
C GLU A 155 7.35 -5.14 3.61
N THR A 156 7.89 -4.16 2.89
CA THR A 156 9.28 -3.73 3.05
C THR A 156 9.52 -3.08 4.41
N ALA A 157 8.59 -2.26 4.91
CA ALA A 157 8.69 -1.65 6.23
C ALA A 157 8.64 -2.71 7.36
N GLU A 158 7.81 -3.74 7.21
CA GLU A 158 7.75 -4.86 8.15
C GLU A 158 9.02 -5.72 8.11
N ALA A 159 9.55 -6.00 6.91
CA ALA A 159 10.81 -6.71 6.75
C ALA A 159 11.97 -5.96 7.41
N ASP A 160 12.06 -4.65 7.21
CA ASP A 160 13.07 -3.79 7.84
C ASP A 160 12.92 -3.76 9.37
N ALA A 161 11.70 -3.66 9.88
CA ALA A 161 11.44 -3.68 11.32
C ALA A 161 11.84 -5.03 11.94
N ASN A 162 11.55 -6.14 11.26
CA ASN A 162 11.96 -7.47 11.71
C ASN A 162 13.47 -7.67 11.63
N HIS A 163 14.12 -7.16 10.59
CA HIS A 163 15.58 -7.20 10.46
C HIS A 163 16.26 -6.44 11.61
N ARG A 164 15.77 -5.23 11.94
CA ARG A 164 16.28 -4.45 13.09
C ARG A 164 16.09 -5.19 14.41
N ARG A 165 14.95 -5.85 14.61
CA ARG A 165 14.70 -6.67 15.81
C ARG A 165 15.65 -7.87 15.90
N MET A 166 15.97 -8.50 14.78
CA MET A 166 16.92 -9.61 14.71
C MET A 166 18.33 -9.13 15.07
N LEU A 167 18.80 -8.03 14.48
CA LEU A 167 20.11 -7.45 14.81
C LEU A 167 20.20 -7.06 16.29
N ALA A 168 19.16 -6.44 16.84
CA ALA A 168 19.11 -6.07 18.27
C ALA A 168 19.05 -7.27 19.22
N ARG A 169 18.68 -8.47 18.74
CA ARG A 169 18.80 -9.72 19.51
C ARG A 169 20.22 -10.27 19.45
N ILE A 170 20.78 -10.33 18.24
CA ILE A 170 22.17 -10.77 18.03
C ILE A 170 23.14 -9.91 18.85
N GLU A 171 22.97 -8.59 18.86
CA GLU A 171 23.80 -7.67 19.64
C GLU A 171 23.72 -7.96 21.15
N ARG A 172 22.50 -8.20 21.67
CA ARG A 172 22.32 -8.59 23.08
C ARG A 172 22.94 -9.95 23.40
N ASP A 173 22.84 -10.92 22.50
CA ASP A 173 23.42 -12.24 22.70
C ASP A 173 24.95 -12.15 22.71
N ILE A 174 25.55 -11.34 21.83
CA ILE A 174 26.99 -11.04 21.83
C ILE A 174 27.42 -10.34 23.11
N GLU A 175 26.67 -9.35 23.59
CA GLU A 175 26.98 -8.67 24.87
C GLU A 175 26.95 -9.64 26.06
N LEU A 176 25.99 -10.58 26.08
CA LEU A 176 25.91 -11.60 27.11
C LEU A 176 27.10 -12.57 27.03
N GLU A 177 27.50 -12.99 25.83
CA GLU A 177 28.65 -13.88 25.62
C GLU A 177 29.96 -13.20 26.04
N ILE A 178 30.19 -11.94 25.65
CA ILE A 178 31.35 -11.14 26.10
C ILE A 178 31.33 -10.95 27.62
N ALA A 179 30.16 -10.70 28.21
CA ALA A 179 30.03 -10.57 29.66
C ALA A 179 30.34 -11.88 30.38
N GLU A 180 29.99 -13.03 29.80
CA GLU A 180 30.28 -14.35 30.34
C GLU A 180 31.77 -14.70 30.21
N GLU A 181 32.39 -14.45 29.06
CA GLU A 181 33.81 -14.72 28.81
C GLU A 181 34.72 -13.79 29.62
N SER A 182 34.32 -12.55 29.86
CA SER A 182 35.09 -11.61 30.68
C SER A 182 34.97 -11.84 32.20
N ARG A 183 33.99 -12.63 32.68
CA ARG A 183 33.87 -12.99 34.11
C ARG A 183 35.10 -13.72 34.65
N PRO A 184 35.58 -14.84 34.08
CA PRO A 184 36.76 -15.54 34.60
C PRO A 184 38.00 -14.65 34.57
N GLU A 185 38.15 -13.81 33.56
CA GLU A 185 39.28 -12.86 33.47
C GLU A 185 39.20 -11.80 34.56
N ARG A 186 38.02 -11.19 34.79
CA ARG A 186 37.80 -10.25 35.90
C ARG A 186 38.06 -10.90 37.26
N VAL A 187 37.61 -12.14 37.48
CA VAL A 187 37.88 -12.89 38.71
C VAL A 187 39.37 -13.19 38.85
N ARG A 188 40.07 -13.54 37.77
CA ARG A 188 41.52 -13.77 37.77
C ARG A 188 42.29 -12.50 38.10
N LEU A 189 41.96 -11.36 37.48
CA LEU A 189 42.55 -10.06 37.76
C LEU A 189 42.29 -9.61 39.21
N ALA A 190 41.07 -9.80 39.71
CA ALA A 190 40.73 -9.53 41.10
C ALA A 190 41.58 -10.38 42.06
N ARG A 191 41.71 -11.69 41.81
CA ARG A 191 42.59 -12.58 42.60
C ARG A 191 44.05 -12.16 42.54
N MET A 192 44.57 -11.80 41.37
CA MET A 192 45.95 -11.31 41.22
C MET A 192 46.17 -10.01 42.01
N SER A 193 45.22 -9.07 41.94
CA SER A 193 45.30 -7.81 42.70
C SER A 193 45.29 -8.04 44.21
N GLN A 194 44.52 -9.01 44.70
CA GLN A 194 44.45 -9.36 46.11
C GLN A 194 45.76 -10.02 46.60
N ARG A 195 46.34 -10.90 45.78
CA ARG A 195 47.67 -11.50 46.06
C ARG A 195 48.76 -10.44 46.12
N PHE A 196 48.76 -9.51 45.17
CA PHE A 196 49.73 -8.41 45.17
C PHE A 196 49.62 -7.54 46.43
N ARG A 197 48.41 -7.21 46.88
CA ARG A 197 48.21 -6.45 48.13
C ARG A 197 48.70 -7.21 49.37
N THR A 198 48.38 -8.49 49.48
CA THR A 198 48.81 -9.33 50.61
C THR A 198 50.32 -9.54 50.63
N GLU A 199 50.96 -9.66 49.47
CA GLU A 199 52.42 -9.70 49.37
C GLU A 199 53.05 -8.36 49.80
N MET A 200 52.51 -7.22 49.35
CA MET A 200 52.97 -5.89 49.79
C MET A 200 52.83 -5.70 51.30
N GLU A 201 51.68 -6.06 51.88
CA GLU A 201 51.47 -5.99 53.34
C GLU A 201 52.44 -6.90 54.11
N ALA A 202 52.77 -8.08 53.57
CA ALA A 202 53.76 -8.98 54.16
C ALA A 202 55.19 -8.41 54.10
N TYR A 203 55.54 -7.72 53.00
CA TYR A 203 56.83 -7.01 52.89
C TYR A 203 56.93 -5.88 53.90
N ASP A 204 55.91 -5.03 54.01
CA ASP A 204 55.86 -3.93 54.98
C ASP A 204 56.00 -4.47 56.42
N MET A 205 55.29 -5.55 56.74
CA MET A 205 55.36 -6.18 58.06
C MET A 205 56.73 -6.82 58.35
N ALA A 206 57.37 -7.44 57.35
CA ALA A 206 58.70 -8.00 57.51
C ALA A 206 59.77 -6.90 57.72
N GLU A 207 59.60 -5.75 57.07
CA GLU A 207 60.45 -4.58 57.27
C GLU A 207 60.27 -3.99 58.66
N GLU A 208 59.03 -3.86 59.14
CA GLU A 208 58.73 -3.43 60.51
C GLU A 208 59.31 -4.39 61.55
N LEU A 209 59.19 -5.71 61.34
CA LEU A 209 59.78 -6.73 62.21
C LEU A 209 61.31 -6.65 62.22
N ARG A 210 61.96 -6.41 61.08
CA ARG A 210 63.41 -6.17 61.05
C ARG A 210 63.79 -4.93 61.86
N HIS A 211 63.01 -3.85 61.73
CA HIS A 211 63.25 -2.63 62.48
C HIS A 211 63.13 -2.87 63.99
N ARG A 212 62.06 -3.55 64.44
CA ARG A 212 61.86 -3.94 65.84
C ARG A 212 62.94 -4.90 66.34
N ARG A 213 63.39 -5.85 65.52
CA ARG A 213 64.44 -6.82 65.88
C ARG A 213 65.81 -6.17 65.98
N ALA A 214 66.11 -5.16 65.16
CA ALA A 214 67.35 -4.38 65.28
C ALA A 214 67.41 -3.56 66.59
N LEU A 215 66.25 -3.24 67.18
CA LEU A 215 66.13 -2.57 68.48
C LEU A 215 66.12 -3.53 69.68
N ALA A 216 65.92 -4.84 69.45
CA ALA A 216 65.99 -5.86 70.49
C ALA A 216 67.45 -6.25 70.74
N LEU A 217 68.06 -5.71 71.80
CA LEU A 217 69.39 -6.12 72.26
C LEU A 217 69.42 -7.63 72.61
N PRO A 218 70.56 -8.32 72.40
CA PRO A 218 70.69 -9.73 72.72
C PRO A 218 70.71 -9.93 74.25
N ALA A 219 69.58 -10.32 74.83
CA ALA A 219 69.54 -10.90 76.17
C ALA A 219 69.88 -12.40 76.05
N GLY A 220 71.01 -12.79 76.62
CA GLY A 220 71.54 -14.15 76.55
C GLY A 220 70.69 -15.20 77.28
N LEU A 221 70.68 -16.38 76.66
CA LEU A 221 70.77 -17.72 77.23
C LEU A 221 69.71 -18.17 78.24
N SER A 222 68.82 -19.06 77.80
CA SER A 222 68.38 -20.26 78.55
C SER A 222 67.80 -21.30 77.59
N GLU A 223 68.33 -22.51 77.65
CA GLU A 223 67.92 -23.73 76.92
C GLU A 223 67.21 -24.70 77.92
N PRO A 224 66.78 -25.92 77.52
CA PRO A 224 65.42 -26.28 77.13
C PRO A 224 64.69 -27.17 78.16
N VAL A 225 63.34 -27.13 78.19
CA VAL A 225 62.50 -28.14 78.87
C VAL A 225 61.22 -28.34 78.06
N GLY A 226 61.00 -29.55 77.54
CA GLY A 226 59.65 -30.07 77.26
C GLY A 226 59.25 -31.05 78.37
N PRO A 227 58.20 -31.87 78.21
CA PRO A 227 56.94 -31.71 77.46
C PRO A 227 55.74 -31.62 78.43
N ASP A 228 54.57 -31.13 78.01
CA ASP A 228 53.34 -31.62 78.66
C ASP A 228 52.06 -31.50 77.82
N SER A 229 51.37 -32.64 77.87
CA SER A 229 49.96 -32.91 77.66
C SER A 229 49.02 -31.83 78.22
N GLY A 230 47.91 -31.57 77.55
CA GLY A 230 46.83 -30.81 78.15
C GLY A 230 45.77 -30.35 77.16
N GLU A 231 44.82 -31.24 76.87
CA GLU A 231 43.46 -30.83 76.50
C GLU A 231 42.96 -29.73 77.45
N THR A 232 42.38 -28.66 76.91
CA THR A 232 41.17 -28.06 77.47
C THR A 232 40.58 -27.13 76.42
N GLY A 233 39.32 -27.38 76.09
CA GLY A 233 38.55 -26.59 75.16
C GLY A 233 38.33 -25.16 75.67
N SER A 234 38.10 -24.26 74.73
CA SER A 234 37.28 -23.10 74.98
C SER A 234 36.55 -22.71 73.71
N ALA A 235 35.23 -22.87 73.77
CA ALA A 235 34.28 -22.42 72.79
C ALA A 235 34.26 -20.89 72.77
N LEU A 236 34.38 -20.28 71.59
CA LEU A 236 33.84 -18.95 71.33
C LEU A 236 33.23 -18.90 69.94
N SER A 237 31.89 -18.90 69.97
CA SER A 237 30.96 -18.24 69.08
C SER A 237 31.56 -17.31 68.03
N SER A 238 31.17 -17.54 66.77
CA SER A 238 30.85 -16.43 65.86
C SER A 238 29.68 -16.84 64.96
N THR A 239 28.51 -16.52 65.50
CA THR A 239 27.41 -15.76 64.89
C THR A 239 27.23 -15.83 63.37
N ALA A 240 26.05 -16.32 63.01
CA ALA A 240 25.39 -16.25 61.72
C ALA A 240 25.66 -14.95 60.94
N LEU A 241 26.06 -15.09 59.68
CA LEU A 241 25.79 -14.08 58.66
C LEU A 241 24.47 -14.44 57.99
N THR A 242 23.44 -13.73 58.41
CA THR A 242 22.09 -13.74 57.89
C THR A 242 22.09 -13.38 56.40
N ALA A 243 21.46 -14.23 55.59
CA ALA A 243 21.06 -13.87 54.23
C ALA A 243 20.10 -12.68 54.31
N GLY A 244 20.56 -11.52 53.88
CA GLY A 244 19.73 -10.35 53.68
C GLY A 244 18.93 -10.52 52.40
N ASP A 245 17.69 -11.00 52.53
CA ASP A 245 16.63 -10.76 51.56
C ASP A 245 16.36 -9.25 51.51
N GLY A 246 17.06 -8.59 50.61
CA GLY A 246 16.82 -7.21 50.21
C GLY A 246 15.58 -7.14 49.33
N GLN A 247 14.42 -7.14 49.97
CA GLN A 247 13.14 -6.76 49.40
C GLN A 247 13.18 -5.25 49.06
N THR A 248 13.66 -4.88 47.88
CA THR A 248 13.40 -3.55 47.31
C THR A 248 11.96 -3.53 46.79
N GLY A 249 11.09 -2.95 47.63
CA GLY A 249 9.71 -2.65 47.32
C GLY A 249 9.56 -1.80 46.06
N GLY A 250 8.46 -2.07 45.36
CA GLY A 250 8.10 -1.44 44.11
C GLY A 250 7.92 0.06 44.22
N GLN A 251 8.57 0.77 43.29
CA GLN A 251 8.03 1.99 42.72
C GLN A 251 7.46 1.66 41.34
N THR A 252 6.15 1.43 41.31
CA THR A 252 5.34 1.64 40.11
C THR A 252 5.38 3.13 39.77
N ARG A 253 6.35 3.52 38.94
CA ARG A 253 6.32 4.78 38.21
C ARG A 253 5.81 4.48 36.81
N THR A 254 4.52 4.66 36.62
CA THR A 254 3.88 4.87 35.32
C THR A 254 4.40 6.19 34.76
N ASP A 255 5.56 6.15 34.11
CA ASP A 255 5.95 7.19 33.16
C ASP A 255 5.50 6.70 31.78
N GLU A 256 4.38 7.24 31.31
CA GLU A 256 4.03 7.29 29.89
C GLU A 256 5.22 7.83 29.09
N PRO A 257 5.79 7.07 28.12
CA PRO A 257 6.38 7.74 26.99
C PRO A 257 5.22 8.30 26.19
N THR A 258 5.01 9.61 26.33
CA THR A 258 4.26 10.40 25.37
C THR A 258 4.85 10.12 24.00
N SER A 259 4.22 9.22 23.26
CA SER A 259 4.38 9.01 21.83
C SER A 259 3.95 10.31 21.15
N ARG A 260 4.84 11.31 21.17
CA ARG A 260 4.79 12.40 20.22
C ARG A 260 5.11 11.79 18.87
N PHE A 261 4.03 11.49 18.14
CA PHE A 261 4.01 11.43 16.70
C PHE A 261 4.82 12.61 16.14
N GLY A 262 6.03 12.30 15.71
CA GLY A 262 6.97 13.20 15.08
C GLY A 262 7.88 12.42 14.13
N PHE A 263 7.31 11.45 13.42
CA PHE A 263 7.97 10.74 12.30
C PHE A 263 7.24 11.07 11.00
N SER A 264 7.21 12.35 10.69
CA SER A 264 6.88 12.89 9.37
C SER A 264 7.95 13.92 8.99
N ALA A 265 9.23 13.53 9.04
CA ALA A 265 10.33 14.35 8.53
C ALA A 265 11.68 13.59 8.40
N ALA A 266 11.73 12.46 7.70
CA ALA A 266 13.02 11.93 7.21
C ALA A 266 12.90 10.95 6.03
N LEU A 267 11.86 11.07 5.19
CA LEU A 267 12.04 10.75 3.77
C LEU A 267 12.48 12.05 3.11
N ARG A 268 13.73 12.43 3.42
CA ARG A 268 14.47 13.33 2.56
C ARG A 268 14.63 12.53 1.28
N THR A 269 13.82 12.88 0.30
CA THR A 269 14.09 12.65 -1.11
C THR A 269 15.49 13.21 -1.36
N ASP A 270 16.51 12.36 -1.23
CA ASP A 270 17.75 12.61 -1.94
C ASP A 270 17.36 12.61 -3.41
N GLY A 271 17.40 13.81 -3.98
CA GLY A 271 16.97 14.15 -5.34
C GLY A 271 17.88 13.56 -6.40
N GLY A 272 18.26 12.29 -6.28
CA GLY A 272 18.78 11.48 -7.36
C GLY A 272 17.64 10.61 -7.87
N GLY A 273 17.08 10.95 -9.03
CA GLY A 273 16.09 10.13 -9.75
C GLY A 273 16.69 8.81 -10.27
N GLN A 274 17.26 8.02 -9.37
CA GLN A 274 17.76 6.70 -9.65
C GLN A 274 16.55 5.79 -9.69
N LYS A 275 16.07 5.53 -10.91
CA LYS A 275 14.98 4.58 -11.15
C LYS A 275 15.27 3.30 -10.35
N PRO A 276 14.27 2.75 -9.63
CA PRO A 276 14.45 1.48 -8.94
C PRO A 276 15.01 0.48 -9.94
N ASP A 277 16.15 -0.11 -9.56
CA ASP A 277 16.93 -1.00 -10.41
C ASP A 277 16.03 -2.13 -10.93
N SER A 278 15.74 -2.10 -12.23
CA SER A 278 14.75 -2.99 -12.85
C SER A 278 15.13 -4.46 -12.70
N ASP A 279 16.42 -4.74 -12.50
CA ASP A 279 16.93 -6.09 -12.28
C ASP A 279 16.60 -6.58 -10.87
N ARG A 280 16.66 -5.71 -9.84
CA ARG A 280 16.21 -6.07 -8.49
C ARG A 280 14.71 -6.39 -8.42
N LEU A 281 13.88 -5.66 -9.16
CA LEU A 281 12.43 -5.94 -9.23
C LEU A 281 12.14 -7.26 -9.95
N ARG A 282 12.95 -7.65 -10.93
CA ARG A 282 12.84 -8.96 -11.60
C ARG A 282 13.20 -10.10 -10.65
N ASP A 283 14.27 -9.95 -9.88
CA ASP A 283 14.71 -10.98 -8.93
C ASP A 283 13.68 -11.20 -7.81
N VAL A 284 13.13 -10.11 -7.26
CA VAL A 284 12.06 -10.21 -6.23
C VAL A 284 10.80 -10.87 -6.80
N ASN A 285 10.40 -10.53 -8.03
CA ASN A 285 9.24 -11.17 -8.67
C ASN A 285 9.51 -12.66 -8.98
N ALA A 286 10.71 -13.01 -9.43
CA ALA A 286 11.09 -14.39 -9.67
C ALA A 286 11.04 -15.20 -8.36
N GLN A 287 11.58 -14.66 -7.27
CA GLN A 287 11.59 -15.31 -5.97
C GLN A 287 10.17 -15.46 -5.37
N ARG A 288 9.30 -14.45 -5.56
CA ARG A 288 7.88 -14.55 -5.18
C ARG A 288 7.15 -15.62 -6.01
N SER A 289 7.43 -15.71 -7.30
CA SER A 289 6.81 -16.72 -8.17
C SER A 289 7.23 -18.15 -7.82
N ALA A 290 8.51 -18.36 -7.49
CA ALA A 290 9.02 -19.65 -7.02
C ALA A 290 8.40 -20.05 -5.68
N THR A 291 8.35 -19.11 -4.72
CA THR A 291 7.72 -19.35 -3.41
C THR A 291 6.23 -19.68 -3.55
N ARG A 292 5.52 -19.04 -4.49
CA ARG A 292 4.11 -19.35 -4.78
C ARG A 292 3.95 -20.74 -5.40
N ALA A 293 4.81 -21.11 -6.35
CA ALA A 293 4.77 -22.43 -6.98
C ALA A 293 4.97 -23.56 -5.95
N ASP A 294 5.95 -23.41 -5.04
CA ASP A 294 6.19 -24.37 -3.96
C ASP A 294 4.98 -24.53 -3.03
N ARG A 295 4.31 -23.42 -2.68
CA ARG A 295 3.09 -23.45 -1.85
C ARG A 295 1.94 -24.18 -2.55
N ILE A 296 1.74 -23.93 -3.84
CA ILE A 296 0.70 -24.62 -4.64
C ILE A 296 1.02 -26.11 -4.76
N GLN A 297 2.29 -26.47 -5.00
CA GLN A 297 2.73 -27.85 -5.08
C GLN A 297 2.54 -28.58 -3.75
N TRP A 298 2.84 -27.93 -2.61
CA TRP A 298 2.54 -28.47 -1.29
C TRP A 298 1.04 -28.76 -1.11
N VAL A 299 0.16 -27.81 -1.45
CA VAL A 299 -1.30 -28.01 -1.37
C VAL A 299 -1.73 -29.18 -2.25
N ARG A 300 -1.16 -29.33 -3.45
CA ARG A 300 -1.43 -30.45 -4.35
C ARG A 300 -0.98 -31.79 -3.76
N THR A 301 0.18 -31.86 -3.11
CA THR A 301 0.70 -33.11 -2.51
C THR A 301 -0.14 -33.63 -1.34
N GLN A 302 -0.85 -32.74 -0.65
CA GLN A 302 -1.69 -33.10 0.49
C GLN A 302 -3.11 -33.55 0.08
N GLY A 303 -3.46 -33.48 -1.21
CA GLY A 303 -4.74 -33.95 -1.76
C GLY A 303 -5.94 -33.03 -1.47
N GLN A 304 -7.15 -33.48 -1.84
CA GLN A 304 -8.41 -32.72 -1.72
C GLN A 304 -8.89 -32.47 -0.27
N ALA A 305 -8.15 -32.93 0.74
CA ALA A 305 -8.59 -32.90 2.13
C ALA A 305 -8.35 -31.57 2.86
N LEU A 306 -7.57 -30.64 2.29
CA LEU A 306 -7.27 -29.37 2.96
C LEU A 306 -8.37 -28.33 2.77
N SER A 307 -8.88 -27.85 3.90
CA SER A 307 -9.80 -26.73 3.92
C SER A 307 -9.05 -25.40 3.71
N VAL A 308 -9.71 -24.43 3.07
CA VAL A 308 -9.16 -23.08 2.84
C VAL A 308 -8.62 -22.42 4.13
N PRO A 309 -9.30 -22.52 5.30
CA PRO A 309 -8.79 -21.95 6.54
C PRO A 309 -7.47 -22.56 7.02
N GLU A 310 -7.25 -23.86 6.79
CA GLU A 310 -5.99 -24.54 7.14
C GLU A 310 -4.84 -24.07 6.26
N VAL A 311 -5.09 -23.85 4.97
CA VAL A 311 -4.10 -23.30 4.03
C VAL A 311 -3.74 -21.86 4.42
N ALA A 312 -4.74 -21.03 4.77
CA ALA A 312 -4.53 -19.67 5.26
C ALA A 312 -3.68 -19.65 6.53
N LYS A 313 -4.05 -20.49 7.51
CA LYS A 313 -3.33 -20.61 8.79
C LYS A 313 -1.90 -21.13 8.62
N ARG A 314 -1.68 -22.11 7.74
CA ARG A 314 -0.36 -22.72 7.52
C ARG A 314 0.63 -21.76 6.89
N PHE A 315 0.20 -20.95 5.92
CA PHE A 315 1.08 -20.04 5.20
C PHE A 315 1.05 -18.60 5.71
N GLY A 316 0.22 -18.30 6.73
CA GLY A 316 0.06 -16.94 7.25
C GLY A 316 -0.45 -15.96 6.21
N VAL A 317 -1.32 -16.42 5.30
CA VAL A 317 -1.89 -15.61 4.21
C VAL A 317 -3.38 -15.37 4.42
N ASP A 318 -3.93 -14.35 3.78
CA ASP A 318 -5.37 -14.08 3.81
C ASP A 318 -6.17 -15.22 3.17
N GLU A 319 -7.45 -15.33 3.55
CA GLU A 319 -8.31 -16.41 3.09
C GLU A 319 -8.53 -16.36 1.56
N ARG A 320 -8.51 -15.15 0.97
CA ARG A 320 -8.66 -14.95 -0.48
C ARG A 320 -7.48 -15.52 -1.26
N THR A 321 -6.25 -15.32 -0.79
CA THR A 321 -5.04 -15.88 -1.39
C THR A 321 -4.98 -17.39 -1.17
N ALA A 322 -5.39 -17.88 0.02
CA ALA A 322 -5.52 -19.30 0.28
C ALA A 322 -6.49 -19.99 -0.69
N ARG A 323 -7.67 -19.39 -0.98
CA ARG A 323 -8.61 -19.89 -2.00
C ARG A 323 -7.97 -19.97 -3.38
N ARG A 324 -7.15 -18.98 -3.76
CA ARG A 324 -6.42 -19.00 -5.04
C ARG A 324 -5.42 -20.15 -5.10
N TYR A 325 -4.67 -20.42 -4.02
CA TYR A 325 -3.74 -21.55 -3.98
C TYR A 325 -4.45 -22.90 -4.11
N VAL A 326 -5.60 -23.08 -3.45
CA VAL A 326 -6.40 -24.30 -3.59
C VAL A 326 -6.96 -24.44 -5.01
N ALA A 327 -7.51 -23.36 -5.59
CA ALA A 327 -8.03 -23.38 -6.94
C ALA A 327 -6.96 -23.63 -8.01
N ASP A 328 -5.76 -23.06 -7.85
CA ASP A 328 -4.63 -23.29 -8.76
C ASP A 328 -4.01 -24.70 -8.59
N ALA A 329 -4.07 -25.28 -7.39
CA ALA A 329 -3.59 -26.66 -7.15
C ALA A 329 -4.50 -27.73 -7.80
N GLN A 330 -5.79 -27.42 -7.97
CA GLN A 330 -6.81 -28.29 -8.58
C GLN A 330 -6.80 -28.27 -10.12
N LYS A 331 -6.17 -27.27 -10.74
CA LYS A 331 -5.90 -27.25 -12.18
C LYS A 331 -4.72 -28.16 -12.50
#